data_AF-A0A1E3G2P0-F1
#
_entry.id   AF-A0A1E3G2P0-F1
#
_cell.length_a   1.000
_cell.length_b   1.000
_cell.length_c   1.000
_cell.angle_alpha   90.00
_cell.angle_beta   90.00
_cell.angle_gamma   90.00
#
_symmetry.space_group_name_H-M   'P 1'
#
loop_
_entity.id
_entity.type
_entity.pdbx_description
1 polymer ?
#
loop_
_entity_poly.entity_id
_entity_poly.type
_entity_poly.pdbx_seq_one_letter_code
_entity_poly.pdbx_strand_id
1 'polypeptide(L)'
;MLFDPRPKVRKEELYDREEELGRLLNTDAPIILLLAPRRLGKTSLLNVFANQLEGRCLIIDCREVFHEQNYSSKNFLDYFTKLVNQNVRKNPLLREIRKVKSSTKNLKIYGLEL
;
A
#
# COMPACT_ATOMS: atom_id res chain seq x y z
N MET A 1 -15.33 8.34 -8.22
CA MET A 1 -15.89 9.24 -9.27
C MET A 1 -14.79 10.21 -9.73
N LEU A 2 -14.82 10.62 -11.01
CA LEU A 2 -13.79 11.49 -11.62
C LEU A 2 -13.53 12.78 -10.82
N PHE A 3 -14.60 13.43 -10.33
CA PHE A 3 -14.51 14.70 -9.59
C PHE A 3 -14.43 14.54 -8.07
N ASP A 4 -14.24 13.32 -7.55
CA ASP A 4 -14.00 13.11 -6.12
C ASP A 4 -12.69 13.83 -5.68
N PRO A 5 -12.70 14.69 -4.66
CA PRO A 5 -11.51 15.41 -4.23
C PRO A 5 -10.44 14.51 -3.59
N ARG A 6 -10.79 13.27 -3.21
CA ARG A 6 -9.85 12.31 -2.63
C ARG A 6 -8.91 11.74 -3.70
N PRO A 7 -7.68 11.31 -3.31
CA PRO A 7 -6.80 10.60 -4.21
C PRO A 7 -7.49 9.38 -4.83
N LYS A 8 -7.33 9.19 -6.14
CA LYS A 8 -7.96 8.11 -6.88
C LYS A 8 -7.32 6.78 -6.53
N VAL A 9 -8.10 5.71 -6.66
CA VAL A 9 -7.64 4.35 -6.36
C VAL A 9 -7.90 3.41 -7.54
N ARG A 10 -8.83 3.74 -8.43
CA ARG A 10 -9.13 2.93 -9.62
C ARG A 10 -8.62 3.60 -10.90
N LYS A 11 -8.22 2.78 -11.87
CA LYS A 11 -7.73 3.27 -13.18
C LYS A 11 -8.78 4.13 -13.87
N GLU A 12 -10.04 3.69 -13.85
CA GLU A 12 -11.17 4.41 -14.45
C GLU A 12 -11.43 5.80 -13.82
N GLU A 13 -10.86 6.09 -12.65
CA GLU A 13 -10.99 7.41 -12.00
C GLU A 13 -9.81 8.35 -12.33
N LEU A 14 -8.76 7.82 -12.96
CA LEU A 14 -7.53 8.53 -13.27
C LEU A 14 -7.64 9.12 -14.68
N TYR A 15 -7.78 10.44 -14.78
CA TYR A 15 -7.91 11.15 -16.05
C TYR A 15 -6.54 11.42 -16.68
N ASP A 16 -6.33 10.99 -17.93
CA ASP A 16 -5.20 11.38 -18.79
C ASP A 16 -3.83 11.14 -18.15
N ARG A 17 -3.62 9.91 -17.67
CA ARG A 17 -2.38 9.44 -16.99
C ARG A 17 -1.98 8.01 -17.35
N GLU A 18 -2.54 7.51 -18.44
CA GLU A 18 -2.36 6.15 -18.91
C GLU A 18 -0.89 5.89 -19.30
N GLU A 19 -0.22 6.89 -19.87
CA GLU A 19 1.19 6.82 -20.24
C GLU A 19 2.07 6.70 -19.00
N GLU A 20 1.92 7.59 -18.00
CA GLU A 20 2.75 7.53 -16.79
C GLU A 20 2.49 6.25 -15.99
N LEU A 21 1.23 5.80 -15.92
CA LEU A 21 0.90 4.52 -15.29
C LEU A 21 1.57 3.36 -16.04
N GLY A 22 1.53 3.36 -17.37
CA GLY A 22 2.21 2.38 -18.21
C GLY A 22 3.72 2.37 -17.99
N ARG A 23 4.35 3.54 -17.87
CA ARG A 23 5.79 3.67 -17.58
C ARG A 23 6.14 3.12 -16.19
N LEU A 24 5.29 3.33 -15.20
CA LEU A 24 5.48 2.77 -13.85
C LEU A 24 5.34 1.25 -13.80
N LEU A 25 4.43 0.67 -14.60
CA LEU A 25 4.23 -0.78 -14.64
C LEU A 25 5.34 -1.54 -15.37
N ASN A 26 5.99 -0.89 -16.34
CA ASN A 26 6.95 -1.54 -17.25
C ASN A 26 8.41 -1.17 -16.99
N THR A 27 8.71 -0.47 -15.89
CA THR A 27 10.07 -0.06 -15.55
C THR A 27 10.74 -1.07 -14.63
N ASP A 28 12.00 -1.38 -14.91
CA ASP A 28 12.87 -2.19 -14.04
C ASP A 28 13.78 -1.33 -13.14
N ALA A 29 13.58 0.00 -13.16
CA ALA A 29 14.40 0.91 -12.37
C ALA A 29 14.18 0.65 -10.86
N PRO A 30 15.26 0.46 -10.06
CA PRO A 30 15.13 0.18 -8.63
C PRO A 30 14.58 1.38 -7.84
N ILE A 31 14.75 2.60 -8.37
CA ILE A 31 14.28 3.84 -7.77
C ILE A 31 13.61 4.67 -8.85
N ILE A 32 12.38 5.11 -8.57
CA ILE A 32 11.59 5.96 -9.46
C ILE A 32 11.16 7.19 -8.67
N LEU A 33 11.31 8.36 -9.27
CA LEU A 33 10.88 9.63 -8.67
C LEU A 33 9.62 10.15 -9.37
N LEU A 34 8.53 10.29 -8.61
CA LEU A 34 7.30 10.92 -9.07
C LEU A 34 7.29 12.41 -8.68
N LEU A 35 7.68 13.27 -9.62
CA LEU A 35 7.84 14.70 -9.39
C LEU A 35 6.69 15.51 -9.95
N ALA A 36 6.21 16.50 -9.18
CA ALA A 36 5.21 17.50 -9.60
C ALA A 36 4.89 18.47 -8.44
N PRO A 37 4.25 19.61 -8.69
CA PRO A 37 3.59 20.44 -7.67
C PRO A 37 2.53 19.70 -6.82
N ARG A 38 2.25 20.21 -5.62
CA ARG A 38 1.19 19.67 -4.74
C ARG A 38 -0.16 19.70 -5.48
N ARG A 39 -0.96 18.65 -5.29
CA ARG A 39 -2.30 18.46 -5.90
C ARG A 39 -2.33 18.18 -7.41
N LEU A 40 -1.21 17.87 -8.08
CA LEU A 40 -1.22 17.31 -9.45
C LEU A 40 -1.53 15.80 -9.55
N GLY A 41 -2.09 15.19 -8.50
CA GLY A 41 -2.53 13.78 -8.59
C GLY A 41 -1.45 12.71 -8.45
N LYS A 42 -0.22 13.04 -8.00
CA LYS A 42 0.83 12.03 -7.74
C LYS A 42 0.37 10.88 -6.84
N THR A 43 -0.31 11.19 -5.74
CA THR A 43 -0.86 10.18 -4.81
C THR A 43 -1.92 9.32 -5.50
N SER A 44 -2.74 9.90 -6.38
CA SER A 44 -3.72 9.15 -7.18
C SER A 44 -3.02 8.15 -8.11
N LEU A 45 -2.01 8.60 -8.85
CA LEU A 45 -1.23 7.74 -9.75
C LEU A 45 -0.55 6.59 -8.98
N LEU A 46 0.08 6.90 -7.84
CA LEU A 46 0.73 5.90 -6.97
C LEU A 46 -0.26 4.87 -6.43
N ASN A 47 -1.44 5.31 -5.98
CA ASN A 47 -2.49 4.43 -5.47
C ASN A 47 -3.04 3.50 -6.56
N VAL A 48 -3.29 4.03 -7.75
CA VAL A 48 -3.76 3.23 -8.89
C VAL A 48 -2.70 2.20 -9.29
N PHE A 49 -1.43 2.61 -9.38
CA PHE A 49 -0.30 1.70 -9.60
C PHE A 49 -0.23 0.59 -8.54
N ALA A 50 -0.27 0.95 -7.25
CA ALA A 50 -0.20 -0.03 -6.16
C ALA A 50 -1.36 -1.03 -6.17
N ASN A 51 -2.57 -0.60 -6.57
CA ASN A 51 -3.71 -1.49 -6.73
C ASN A 51 -3.53 -2.49 -7.88
N GLN A 52 -2.82 -2.11 -8.95
CA GLN A 52 -2.49 -3.03 -10.03
C GLN A 52 -1.43 -4.07 -9.63
N LEU A 53 -0.67 -3.83 -8.55
CA LEU A 53 0.27 -4.79 -7.98
C LEU A 53 -0.36 -5.79 -7.00
N GLU A 54 -1.69 -5.80 -6.85
CA GLU A 54 -2.45 -6.81 -6.08
C GLU A 54 -1.95 -7.00 -4.63
N GLY A 55 -1.55 -5.91 -3.96
CA GLY A 55 -1.10 -5.97 -2.56
C GLY A 55 0.36 -6.36 -2.38
N ARG A 56 1.16 -6.39 -3.45
CA ARG A 56 2.63 -6.56 -3.39
C ARG A 56 3.38 -5.24 -3.12
N CYS A 57 2.66 -4.20 -2.70
CA CYS A 57 3.22 -2.88 -2.46
C CYS A 57 2.87 -2.41 -1.04
N LEU A 58 3.86 -1.83 -0.35
CA LEU A 58 3.69 -1.14 0.91
C LEU A 58 3.75 0.38 0.66
N ILE A 59 2.63 1.08 0.86
CA ILE A 59 2.60 2.55 0.79
C ILE A 59 2.86 3.11 2.19
N ILE A 60 3.88 3.97 2.29
CA ILE A 60 4.21 4.72 3.50
C ILE A 60 3.84 6.18 3.26
N ASP A 61 2.87 6.70 4.02
CA ASP A 61 2.56 8.13 3.96
C ASP A 61 3.49 8.89 4.90
N CYS A 62 4.56 9.44 4.34
CA CYS A 62 5.52 10.22 5.11
C CYS A 62 4.86 11.43 5.82
N ARG A 63 3.71 11.93 5.34
CA ARG A 63 3.02 13.04 6.01
C ARG A 63 2.54 12.62 7.39
N GLU A 64 2.08 11.39 7.56
CA GLU A 64 1.63 10.84 8.84
C GLU A 64 2.82 10.61 9.79
N VAL A 65 3.95 10.15 9.24
CA VAL A 65 5.18 9.89 10.00
C VAL A 65 5.80 11.17 10.57
N PHE A 66 5.76 12.25 9.81
CA PHE A 66 6.39 13.53 10.18
C PHE A 66 5.42 14.56 10.78
N HIS A 67 4.13 14.22 10.97
CA HIS A 67 3.15 15.15 11.55
C HIS A 67 3.30 15.32 13.08
N GLU A 68 3.94 14.36 13.75
CA GLU A 68 4.25 14.46 15.17
C GLU A 68 5.56 15.20 15.35
N GLN A 69 5.56 16.28 16.14
CA GLN A 69 6.76 17.07 16.51
C GLN A 69 7.89 16.25 17.18
N ASN A 70 7.65 14.96 17.45
CA ASN A 70 8.57 14.00 18.05
C ASN A 70 8.83 12.83 17.09
N TYR A 71 9.35 13.11 15.89
CA TYR A 71 9.85 12.05 15.02
C TYR A 71 10.93 11.25 15.75
N SER A 72 10.66 9.96 15.94
CA SER A 72 11.62 9.01 16.50
C SER A 72 11.64 7.74 15.67
N SER A 73 12.79 7.04 15.65
CA SER A 73 12.91 5.74 15.02
C SER A 73 11.88 4.74 15.56
N LYS A 74 11.47 4.88 16.82
CA LYS A 74 10.43 4.07 17.45
C LYS A 74 9.06 4.33 16.82
N ASN A 75 8.65 5.60 16.68
CA ASN A 75 7.35 5.94 16.09
C ASN A 75 7.27 5.49 14.62
N PHE A 76 8.37 5.64 13.86
CA PHE A 76 8.45 5.10 12.51
C PHE A 76 8.32 3.57 12.51
N LEU A 77 9.03 2.86 13.39
CA LEU A 77 8.98 1.40 13.46
C LEU A 77 7.58 0.89 13.84
N ASP A 78 6.90 1.55 14.77
CA ASP A 78 5.53 1.23 15.18
C ASP A 78 4.56 1.44 14.01
N TYR A 79 4.70 2.56 13.28
CA TYR A 79 3.89 2.85 12.09
C TYR A 79 4.16 1.85 10.95
N PHE A 80 5.43 1.56 10.68
CA PHE A 80 5.84 0.58 9.68
C PHE A 80 5.28 -0.81 10.01
N THR A 81 5.43 -1.25 11.25
CA THR A 81 4.90 -2.53 11.74
C THR A 81 3.38 -2.60 11.56
N LYS A 82 2.67 -1.52 11.88
CA LYS A 82 1.22 -1.41 11.66
C LYS A 82 0.87 -1.58 10.18
N LEU A 83 1.58 -0.90 9.26
CA LEU A 83 1.33 -1.01 7.82
C LEU A 83 1.64 -2.41 7.27
N VAL A 84 2.74 -3.03 7.70
CA VAL A 84 3.08 -4.42 7.32
C VAL A 84 1.98 -5.37 7.79
N ASN A 85 1.58 -5.29 9.06
CA ASN A 85 0.51 -6.14 9.60
C ASN A 85 -0.81 -5.98 8.85
N GLN A 86 -1.17 -4.75 8.44
CA GLN A 86 -2.37 -4.50 7.65
C GLN A 86 -2.29 -5.10 6.24
N ASN A 87 -1.14 -5.01 5.57
CA ASN A 87 -0.95 -5.59 4.23
C ASN A 87 -0.92 -7.13 4.29
N VAL A 88 -0.21 -7.68 5.26
CA VAL A 88 -0.16 -9.13 5.56
C VAL A 88 -1.59 -9.66 5.76
N ARG A 89 -2.41 -9.03 6.61
CA ARG A 89 -3.81 -9.44 6.84
C ARG A 89 -4.71 -9.40 5.60
N LYS A 90 -4.38 -8.58 4.59
CA LYS A 90 -5.11 -8.53 3.31
C LYS A 90 -4.73 -9.68 2.38
N ASN A 91 -3.64 -10.40 2.65
CA ASN A 91 -3.17 -11.49 1.79
C ASN A 91 -4.16 -12.67 1.82
N PRO A 92 -4.72 -13.09 0.66
CA PRO A 92 -5.65 -14.22 0.57
C PRO A 92 -5.10 -15.53 1.14
N LEU A 93 -3.78 -15.76 1.03
CA LEU A 93 -3.14 -16.97 1.55
C LEU A 93 -3.26 -17.09 3.06
N LEU A 94 -3.15 -15.99 3.81
CA LEU A 94 -3.32 -16.02 5.27
C LEU A 94 -4.77 -16.31 5.66
N ARG A 95 -5.73 -15.93 4.82
CA ARG A 95 -7.14 -16.28 5.02
C ARG A 95 -7.35 -17.79 4.85
N GLU A 96 -6.73 -18.39 3.83
CA GLU A 96 -6.78 -19.84 3.62
C GLU A 96 -6.04 -20.61 4.72
N ILE A 97 -4.85 -20.16 5.12
CA ILE A 97 -4.09 -20.76 6.22
C ILE A 97 -4.89 -20.68 7.55
N ARG A 98 -5.61 -19.58 7.80
CA ARG A 98 -6.52 -19.46 8.96
C ARG A 98 -7.67 -20.46 8.91
N LYS A 99 -8.28 -20.71 7.74
CA LYS A 99 -9.33 -21.73 7.58
C LYS A 99 -8.79 -23.12 7.90
N VAL A 100 -7.61 -23.46 7.40
CA VAL A 100 -6.97 -24.76 7.70
C VAL A 100 -6.68 -24.88 9.20
N LYS A 101 -6.14 -23.84 9.83
CA LYS A 101 -5.92 -23.81 11.30
C LYS A 101 -7.22 -24.06 12.07
N SER A 102 -8.36 -23.50 11.65
CA SER A 102 -9.65 -23.76 12.31
C SER A 102 -10.17 -25.19 12.14
N SER A 103 -9.77 -25.89 11.07
CA SER A 103 -10.12 -27.29 10.82
C SER A 103 -9.29 -28.28 11.64
N THR A 104 -8.10 -27.89 12.09
CA THR A 104 -7.17 -28.74 12.86
C THR A 104 -6.83 -28.09 14.19
N LYS A 105 -7.54 -28.49 15.26
CA LYS A 105 -7.39 -27.96 16.64
C LYS A 105 -5.95 -27.92 17.18
N ASN A 106 -5.02 -28.70 16.63
CA ASN A 106 -3.65 -28.84 17.13
C ASN A 106 -2.58 -28.13 16.28
N LEU A 107 -2.94 -27.38 15.23
CA LEU A 107 -1.96 -26.71 14.38
C LEU A 107 -1.59 -25.33 14.95
N LYS A 108 -0.41 -25.20 15.56
CA LYS A 108 0.15 -23.91 15.99
C LYS A 108 1.01 -23.32 14.86
N ILE A 109 0.52 -22.24 14.25
CA ILE A 109 1.30 -21.47 13.28
C ILE A 109 1.78 -20.19 13.96
N TYR A 110 3.07 -20.16 14.28
CA TYR A 110 3.74 -18.99 14.84
C TYR A 110 3.75 -17.84 13.82
N GLY A 111 3.41 -16.63 14.25
CA GLY A 111 3.29 -15.44 13.38
C GLY A 111 1.89 -15.19 12.79
N LEU A 112 0.93 -16.08 13.03
CA LEU A 112 -0.49 -15.94 12.64
C LEU A 112 -1.44 -15.63 13.82
N GLU A 113 -0.87 -15.53 15.01
CA GLU A 113 -1.50 -15.09 16.26
C GLU A 113 -1.46 -13.55 16.31
N LEU A 114 -2.20 -12.92 15.41
CA LEU A 114 -2.38 -11.46 15.31
C LEU A 114 -3.85 -11.09 15.27
#